data_AF-A0A6P0WPK9-F1
#
_entry.id   AF-A0A6P0WPK9-F1
#
_cell.length_a   1.000
_cell.length_b   1.000
_cell.length_c   1.000
_cell.angle_alpha   90.00
_cell.angle_beta   90.00
_cell.angle_gamma   90.00
#
_symmetry.space_group_name_H-M   'P 1'
#
loop_
_entity.id
_entity.type
_entity.pdbx_description
1 polymer ?
#
loop_
_entity_poly.entity_id
_entity_poly.type
_entity_poly.pdbx_seq_one_letter_code
_entity_poly.pdbx_strand_id
1 'polypeptide(L)' 'MKQEYDISTMNSRPNPFAKQLKQQVTLPLGIDVIEYFEAIAQEKGMSCQELIILYLLGLWTKNASLRNIYAN' A
#
# COMPACT_ATOMS: atom_id res chain seq x y z
N MET A 1 18.60 16.96 22.61
CA MET A 1 18.62 17.22 21.16
C MET A 1 19.45 18.48 20.93
N LYS A 2 20.31 18.52 19.91
CA LYS A 2 21.21 19.66 19.65
C LYS A 2 20.41 20.89 19.18
N GLN A 3 20.82 22.07 19.61
CA GLN A 3 20.12 23.35 19.50
C GLN A 3 20.09 23.97 18.09
N GLU A 4 20.54 23.27 17.06
CA GLU A 4 20.68 23.81 15.72
C GLU A 4 19.95 22.91 14.72
N TYR A 5 18.63 23.05 14.71
CA TYR A 5 17.78 22.65 13.58
C TYR A 5 16.68 23.70 13.49
N ASP A 6 17.04 24.87 12.97
CA ASP A 6 16.07 25.92 12.71
C ASP A 6 15.26 25.55 11.47
N ILE A 7 14.26 24.70 11.69
CA ILE A 7 13.27 24.19 10.72
C ILE A 7 12.57 25.31 9.92
N SER A 8 12.66 26.56 10.39
CA SER A 8 12.19 27.74 9.67
C SER A 8 13.00 28.06 8.41
N THR A 9 14.27 27.63 8.34
CA THR A 9 15.19 27.87 7.22
C THR A 9 15.25 26.74 6.21
N MET A 10 14.61 25.59 6.50
CA MET A 10 14.53 24.49 5.56
C MET A 10 13.46 24.77 4.50
N ASN A 11 13.83 24.67 3.22
CA ASN A 11 12.90 24.62 2.10
C ASN A 11 12.01 23.37 2.23
N SER A 12 10.98 23.45 3.05
CA SER A 12 10.00 22.39 3.27
C SER A 12 9.21 22.20 1.98
N ARG A 13 9.67 21.27 1.14
CA ARG A 13 8.87 20.79 0.02
C ARG A 13 7.77 19.93 0.62
N PRO A 14 6.48 20.23 0.39
CA PRO A 14 5.42 19.34 0.83
C PRO A 14 5.68 17.97 0.20
N ASN A 15 5.81 16.96 1.06
CA ASN A 15 6.02 15.59 0.59
C ASN A 15 4.90 15.24 -0.41
N PRO A 16 5.22 14.97 -1.70
CA PRO A 16 4.23 14.65 -2.72
C PRO A 16 3.35 13.45 -2.36
N PHE A 17 3.87 12.58 -1.49
CA PHE A 17 3.21 11.37 -0.98
C PHE A 17 2.42 11.61 0.32
N ALA A 18 2.50 12.80 0.94
CA ALA A 18 1.69 13.13 2.11
C ALA A 18 0.18 13.19 1.79
N LYS A 19 -0.20 13.27 0.51
CA LYS A 19 -1.59 13.43 0.06
C LYS A 19 -2.40 12.15 -0.09
N GLN A 20 -1.79 10.97 -0.06
CA GLN A 20 -2.57 9.73 -0.11
C GLN A 20 -2.78 9.22 1.31
N LEU A 21 -3.70 9.88 2.03
CA LEU A 21 -4.22 9.31 3.27
C LEU A 21 -4.70 7.89 2.96
N LYS A 22 -4.14 6.89 3.65
CA LYS A 22 -4.59 5.51 3.52
C LYS A 22 -6.08 5.48 3.89
N GLN A 23 -6.94 5.18 2.92
CA GLN A 23 -8.35 4.98 3.20
C GLN A 23 -8.51 3.60 3.83
N GLN A 24 -8.99 3.56 5.08
CA GLN A 24 -9.38 2.31 5.71
C GLN A 24 -10.65 1.79 5.03
N VAL A 25 -10.61 0.53 4.60
CA VAL A 25 -11.75 -0.15 4.01
C VAL A 25 -12.03 -1.43 4.79
N THR A 26 -13.31 -1.74 5.00
CA THR A 26 -13.74 -3.03 5.55
C THR A 26 -14.20 -3.90 4.39
N LEU A 27 -13.54 -5.04 4.21
CA LEU A 27 -13.86 -6.00 3.15
C LEU A 27 -14.31 -7.32 3.79
N PRO A 28 -15.53 -7.80 3.54
CA PRO A 28 -15.92 -9.13 3.96
C PRO A 28 -15.15 -10.16 3.12
N LEU A 29 -14.50 -11.10 3.79
CA LEU A 29 -13.76 -12.21 3.18
C LEU A 29 -14.29 -13.53 3.74
N GLY A 30 -14.24 -14.58 2.93
CA GLY A 30 -14.51 -15.95 3.39
C GLY A 30 -13.45 -16.38 4.41
N ILE A 31 -13.85 -17.23 5.34
CA ILE A 31 -12.95 -17.76 6.39
C ILE A 31 -11.79 -18.54 5.76
N ASP A 32 -12.09 -19.35 4.75
CA ASP A 32 -11.13 -20.11 3.93
C ASP A 32 -10.09 -19.21 3.25
N VAL A 33 -10.53 -18.05 2.75
CA VAL A 33 -9.65 -17.06 2.13
C VAL A 33 -8.70 -16.46 3.17
N ILE A 34 -9.21 -16.12 4.36
CA ILE A 34 -8.40 -15.56 5.45
C ILE A 34 -7.35 -16.58 5.89
N GLU A 35 -7.74 -17.82 6.15
CA GLU A 35 -6.82 -18.90 6.56
C GLU A 35 -5.69 -19.10 5.54
N TYR A 36 -6.02 -19.10 4.24
CA TYR A 36 -5.03 -19.20 3.17
C TYR A 36 -4.02 -18.04 3.19
N PHE A 37 -4.49 -16.79 3.30
CA PHE A 37 -3.60 -15.64 3.33
C PHE A 37 -2.79 -15.56 4.62
N GLU A 38 -3.33 -15.99 5.76
CA GLU A 38 -2.60 -16.04 7.03
C GLU A 38 -1.44 -17.05 6.99
N ALA A 39 -1.65 -18.24 6.44
CA ALA A 39 -0.61 -19.25 6.29
C ALA A 39 0.58 -18.70 5.46
N ILE A 40 0.28 -18.08 4.32
CA ILE A 40 1.31 -17.49 3.45
C ILE A 40 2.00 -16.28 4.09
N ALA A 41 1.23 -15.47 4.83
CA ALA A 41 1.76 -14.31 5.52
C ALA A 41 2.76 -14.72 6.62
N GLN A 42 2.46 -15.79 7.37
CA GLN A 42 3.38 -16.36 8.36
C GLN A 42 4.68 -16.87 7.73
N GLU A 43 4.59 -17.61 6.62
CA GLU A 43 5.78 -18.09 5.89
C GLU A 43 6.68 -16.95 5.39
N LYS A 44 6.06 -15.83 5.00
CA LYS A 44 6.77 -14.65 4.48
C LYS A 44 7.17 -13.63 5.56
N GLY A 45 6.76 -13.85 6.82
CA GLY A 45 7.03 -12.92 7.92
C GLY A 45 6.36 -11.56 7.74
N MET A 46 5.18 -11.51 7.11
CA MET A 46 4.42 -10.29 6.87
C MET A 46 3.00 -10.42 7.42
N SER A 47 2.24 -9.32 7.47
CA SER A 47 0.84 -9.37 7.88
C SER A 47 -0.08 -9.80 6.73
N CYS A 48 -1.20 -10.45 7.07
CA CYS A 48 -2.25 -10.81 6.11
C CYS A 48 -2.76 -9.55 5.33
N GLN A 49 -2.89 -8.42 6.01
CA GLN A 49 -3.30 -7.15 5.39
C GLN A 49 -2.29 -6.66 4.34
N GLU A 50 -0.99 -6.69 4.64
CA GLU A 50 0.06 -6.29 3.67
C GLU A 50 0.08 -7.21 2.45
N LEU A 51 -0.09 -8.51 2.67
CA LEU A 51 -0.13 -9.49 1.59
C LEU A 51 -1.34 -9.28 0.67
N ILE A 52 -2.52 -9.03 1.24
CA ILE A 52 -3.74 -8.71 0.48
C ILE A 52 -3.54 -7.42 -0.33
N ILE A 53 -2.98 -6.37 0.29
CA ILE A 53 -2.71 -5.10 -0.41
C ILE A 53 -1.75 -5.33 -1.59
N LEU A 54 -0.68 -6.10 -1.38
CA LEU A 54 0.29 -6.42 -2.43
C LEU A 54 -0.34 -7.20 -3.58
N TYR A 55 -1.20 -8.17 -3.27
CA TYR A 55 -1.92 -8.95 -4.26
C TYR A 55 -2.86 -8.09 -5.11
N LEU A 56 -3.66 -7.23 -4.47
CA LEU A 56 -4.55 -6.29 -5.16
C LEU A 56 -3.78 -5.31 -6.04
N LEU A 57 -2.63 -4.82 -5.57
CA LEU A 57 -1.76 -3.94 -6.34
C LEU A 57 -1.23 -4.65 -7.60
N GLY A 58 -0.79 -5.91 -7.48
CA GLY A 58 -0.35 -6.72 -8.61
C GLY A 58 -1.44 -6.96 -9.66
N LEU A 59 -2.69 -7.16 -9.22
CA LEU A 59 -3.84 -7.25 -10.13
C LEU A 59 -4.10 -5.92 -10.84
N TRP A 60 -4.04 -4.81 -10.11
CA TRP A 60 -4.23 -3.48 -10.68
C TRP A 60 -3.17 -3.14 -11.73
N THR A 61 -1.89 -3.40 -11.46
CA THR A 61 -0.81 -3.14 -12.42
C THR A 61 -0.93 -4.01 -13.67
N LYS A 62 -1.29 -5.30 -13.51
CA LYS A 62 -1.56 -6.20 -14.63
C LYS A 62 -2.74 -5.75 -15.49
N ASN A 63 -3.80 -5.22 -14.88
CA ASN A 63 -4.96 -4.71 -15.61
C ASN A 63 -4.69 -3.34 -16.23
N ALA A 64 -3.88 -2.49 -15.60
CA ALA A 64 -3.48 -1.20 -16.15
C ALA A 64 -2.64 -1.34 -17.43
N SER A 65 -1.77 -2.35 -17.50
CA SER A 65 -1.03 -2.64 -18.74
C SER A 65 -1.93 -3.09 -19.88
N LEU A 66 -3.03 -3.80 -19.60
CA LEU A 66 -4.07 -4.13 -20.59
C LEU A 66 -4.94 -2.92 -20.97
N ARG A 67 -5.18 -2.00 -20.03
CA ARG A 67 -5.96 -0.78 -20.26
C ARG A 67 -5.23 0.22 -21.17
N ASN A 68 -3.90 0.20 -21.18
CA ASN A 68 -3.07 0.97 -22.13
C ASN A 68 -3.13 0.44 -23.58
N ILE A 69 -3.74 -0.72 -23.83
CA ILE A 69 -3.95 -1.27 -25.19
C ILE A 69 -5.30 -0.82 -25.77
N TYR A 70 -6.22 -0.33 -24.93
CA TYR A 70 -7.56 0.13 -25.33
C TYR A 70 -7.82 1.62 -24.98
N ALA A 71 -6.79 2.36 -24.58
CA ALA A 71 -6.82 3.80 -24.42
C ALA A 71 -6.12 4.47 -25.62
N ASN A 72 -6.71 4.30 -26.81
CA ASN A 72 -6.57 5.18 -27.96
C ASN A 72 -7.97 5.68 -28.32
#